data_AF-A0A842WBZ0-F1
#
_entry.id   AF-A0A842WBZ0-F1
#
_cell.length_a   1.000
_cell.length_b   1.000
_cell.length_c   1.000
_cell.angle_alpha   90.00
_cell.angle_beta   90.00
_cell.angle_gamma   90.00
#
_symmetry.space_group_name_H-M   'P 1'
#
loop_
_entity.id
_entity.type
_entity.pdbx_description
1 polymer ?
#
loop_
_entity_poly.entity_id
_entity_poly.type
_entity_poly.pdbx_seq_one_letter_code
_entity_poly.pdbx_strand_id
1 'polypeptide(L)'
;MHHIAIMKKSWKLIDKILSGSKTIESRWYSSKIAPWNKIKQGETVFFKNSGSPVSAKAEVSRVLQFSDLNSKKVKDILVKYADSLGIDNIPNFLTRFRDKKYCILVFLKNPEKITPFGIDKTGFGLMSAWISVEDINRIRRLGTI
;
A
#
# COMPACT_ATOMS: atom_id res chain seq x y z
N MET A 1 11.46 2.75 10.12
CA MET A 1 11.67 1.73 9.08
C MET A 1 11.19 2.23 7.74
N HIS A 2 11.49 1.51 6.66
CA HIS A 2 10.96 1.77 5.32
C HIS A 2 10.07 0.63 4.85
N HIS A 3 9.09 0.97 4.03
CA HIS A 3 8.17 0.03 3.42
C HIS A 3 8.14 0.19 1.91
N ILE A 4 7.82 -0.88 1.20
CA ILE A 4 7.51 -0.82 -0.23
C ILE A 4 6.13 -1.41 -0.49
N ALA A 5 5.24 -0.60 -1.03
CA ALA A 5 3.96 -1.02 -1.55
C ALA A 5 4.07 -1.31 -3.06
N ILE A 6 3.76 -2.54 -3.46
CA ILE A 6 3.77 -2.94 -4.87
C ILE A 6 2.33 -2.85 -5.40
N MET A 7 2.19 -2.04 -6.44
CA MET A 7 0.90 -1.61 -6.99
C MET A 7 0.58 -2.34 -8.30
N LYS A 8 -0.71 -2.53 -8.56
CA LYS A 8 -1.19 -3.03 -9.85
C LYS A 8 -1.11 -1.90 -10.88
N LYS A 9 -0.26 -2.05 -11.89
CA LYS A 9 0.02 -1.02 -12.92
C LYS A 9 -1.25 -0.49 -13.58
N SER A 10 -2.20 -1.37 -13.92
CA SER A 10 -3.43 -0.99 -14.62
C SER A 10 -4.38 -0.12 -13.79
N TRP A 11 -4.14 0.05 -12.48
CA TRP A 11 -4.99 0.85 -11.59
C TRP A 11 -4.48 2.28 -11.40
N LYS A 12 -3.29 2.62 -11.93
CA LYS A 12 -2.70 3.97 -11.86
C LYS A 12 -2.70 4.58 -10.44
N LEU A 13 -2.54 3.73 -9.41
CA LEU A 13 -2.67 4.16 -8.02
C LEU A 13 -1.57 5.13 -7.58
N ILE A 14 -0.35 4.99 -8.12
CA ILE A 14 0.76 5.88 -7.82
C ILE A 14 0.44 7.30 -8.31
N ASP A 15 -0.15 7.43 -9.49
CA ASP A 15 -0.56 8.73 -10.04
C ASP A 15 -1.63 9.38 -9.14
N LYS A 16 -2.62 8.59 -8.68
CA LYS A 16 -3.64 9.08 -7.73
C LYS A 16 -3.03 9.53 -6.40
N ILE A 17 -2.02 8.82 -5.89
CA ILE A 17 -1.30 9.20 -4.66
C ILE A 17 -0.54 10.52 -4.87
N LEU A 18 0.21 10.63 -5.97
CA LEU A 18 0.99 11.83 -6.29
C LEU A 18 0.11 13.06 -6.52
N SER A 19 -1.08 12.88 -7.10
CA SER A 19 -2.04 13.96 -7.31
C SER A 19 -2.80 14.36 -6.04
N GLY A 20 -2.66 13.60 -4.94
CA GLY A 20 -3.44 13.78 -3.72
C GLY A 20 -4.90 13.28 -3.79
N SER A 21 -5.34 12.70 -4.91
CA SER A 21 -6.69 12.14 -5.05
C SER A 21 -6.86 10.81 -4.30
N LYS A 22 -5.75 10.15 -3.96
CA LYS A 22 -5.70 8.99 -3.06
C LYS A 22 -4.77 9.27 -1.90
N THR A 23 -5.32 9.44 -0.71
CA THR A 23 -4.58 9.77 0.52
C THR A 23 -4.44 8.58 1.47
N ILE A 24 -5.09 7.46 1.18
CA ILE A 24 -4.99 6.22 1.97
C ILE A 24 -4.58 5.07 1.06
N GLU A 25 -3.52 4.34 1.42
CA GLU A 25 -3.23 3.02 0.86
C GLU A 25 -3.86 1.93 1.73
N SER A 26 -4.74 1.13 1.14
CA SER A 26 -5.39 0.02 1.85
C SER A 26 -4.84 -1.32 1.42
N ARG A 27 -4.74 -2.26 2.36
CA ARG A 27 -4.53 -3.68 2.05
C ARG A 27 -5.53 -4.54 2.79
N TRP A 28 -6.06 -5.52 2.07
CA TRP A 28 -7.12 -6.42 2.53
C TRP A 28 -6.60 -7.85 2.43
N TYR A 29 -6.60 -8.57 3.55
CA TYR A 29 -5.95 -9.88 3.66
C TYR A 29 -6.84 -10.94 4.28
N SER A 30 -6.60 -12.20 3.89
CA SER A 30 -7.18 -13.37 4.57
C SER A 30 -6.35 -13.80 5.79
N SER A 31 -5.07 -13.43 5.84
CA SER A 31 -4.13 -13.72 6.93
C SER A 31 -3.34 -12.47 7.32
N LYS A 32 -2.84 -12.40 8.56
CA LYS A 32 -1.98 -11.29 9.01
C LYS A 32 -0.61 -11.39 8.33
N ILE A 33 -0.37 -10.52 7.35
CA ILE A 33 0.91 -10.40 6.65
C ILE A 33 1.37 -8.94 6.62
N ALA A 34 2.63 -8.68 6.30
CA ALA A 34 3.14 -7.32 6.17
C ALA A 34 2.21 -6.48 5.27
N PRO A 35 1.83 -5.24 5.69
CA PRO A 35 2.39 -4.46 6.80
C PRO A 35 1.75 -4.62 8.19
N TRP A 36 0.88 -5.62 8.41
CA TRP A 36 0.19 -5.80 9.70
C TRP A 36 1.16 -5.79 10.89
N ASN A 37 0.88 -4.96 11.91
CA ASN A 37 1.71 -4.71 13.10
C ASN A 37 3.19 -4.29 12.85
N LYS A 38 3.58 -4.00 11.60
CA LYS A 38 4.95 -3.57 11.26
C LYS A 38 5.06 -2.08 10.96
N ILE A 39 4.11 -1.54 10.20
CA ILE A 39 4.13 -0.12 9.81
C ILE A 39 3.62 0.78 10.95
N LYS A 40 4.29 1.92 11.12
CA LYS A 40 4.00 2.93 12.14
C LYS A 40 3.89 4.33 11.55
N GLN A 41 3.27 5.24 12.29
CA GLN A 41 3.26 6.66 11.99
C GLN A 41 4.69 7.22 11.98
N GLY A 42 4.96 8.16 11.06
CA GLY A 42 6.28 8.78 10.85
C GLY A 42 7.21 7.98 9.94
N GLU A 43 6.83 6.76 9.54
CA GLU A 43 7.64 5.94 8.62
C GLU A 43 7.37 6.30 7.15
N THR A 44 8.21 5.81 6.25
CA THR A 44 8.10 6.08 4.80
C THR A 44 7.63 4.86 4.03
N VAL A 45 6.66 5.05 3.14
CA VAL A 45 6.25 4.06 2.15
C VAL A 45 6.77 4.49 0.78
N PHE A 46 7.56 3.63 0.16
CA PHE A 46 7.96 3.71 -1.23
C PHE A 46 6.97 2.95 -2.11
N PHE A 47 6.74 3.44 -3.32
CA PHE A 47 5.77 2.87 -4.25
C PHE A 47 6.44 2.45 -5.56
N LYS A 48 6.09 1.24 -6.02
CA LYS A 48 6.41 0.76 -7.37
C LYS A 48 5.20 0.07 -7.98
N ASN A 49 5.08 0.14 -9.30
CA ASN A 49 4.23 -0.79 -10.03
C ASN A 49 4.93 -2.15 -10.14
N SER A 50 4.14 -3.23 -10.20
CA SER A 50 4.70 -4.56 -10.52
C SER A 50 5.47 -4.49 -11.86
N GLY A 51 6.66 -5.07 -11.90
CA GLY A 51 7.56 -5.01 -13.06
C GLY A 51 8.24 -3.66 -13.31
N SER A 52 8.05 -2.65 -12.45
CA SER A 52 8.66 -1.32 -12.62
C SER A 52 9.59 -0.96 -11.45
N PRO A 53 10.51 0.00 -11.62
CA PRO A 53 11.26 0.59 -10.52
C PRO A 53 10.35 1.23 -9.46
N VAL A 54 10.91 1.47 -8.27
CA VAL A 54 10.35 2.41 -7.30
C VAL A 54 10.42 3.81 -7.88
N SER A 55 9.35 4.59 -7.77
CA SER A 55 9.26 5.92 -8.42
C SER A 55 8.57 7.00 -7.59
N ALA A 56 8.02 6.65 -6.43
CA ALA A 56 7.39 7.61 -5.52
C ALA A 56 7.57 7.17 -4.07
N LYS A 57 7.41 8.12 -3.15
CA LYS A 57 7.31 7.87 -1.71
C LYS A 57 6.25 8.77 -1.07
N ALA A 58 5.82 8.40 0.13
CA ALA A 58 5.01 9.25 1.01
C ALA A 58 5.28 8.90 2.47
N GLU A 59 5.01 9.84 3.38
CA GLU A 59 5.11 9.64 4.82
C GLU A 59 3.81 9.10 5.39
N VAL A 60 3.89 8.19 6.37
CA VAL A 60 2.74 7.64 7.08
C VAL A 60 2.29 8.63 8.15
N SER A 61 1.11 9.22 7.98
CA SER A 61 0.53 10.12 8.98
C SER A 61 -0.25 9.38 10.06
N ARG A 62 -0.85 8.24 9.73
CA ARG A 62 -1.66 7.42 10.64
C ARG A 62 -1.83 6.00 10.09
N VAL A 63 -2.03 5.03 10.98
CA VAL A 63 -2.34 3.64 10.62
C VAL A 63 -3.60 3.20 11.35
N LEU A 64 -4.56 2.62 10.63
CA LEU A 64 -5.70 1.91 11.22
C LEU A 64 -5.66 0.44 10.81
N GLN A 65 -5.98 -0.45 11.74
CA GLN A 65 -6.05 -1.89 11.50
C GLN A 65 -7.39 -2.42 11.98
N PHE A 66 -8.01 -3.25 11.15
CA PHE A 66 -9.31 -3.87 11.40
C PHE A 66 -9.15 -5.39 11.29
N SER A 67 -9.51 -6.11 12.34
CA SER A 67 -9.62 -7.57 12.34
C SER A 67 -11.08 -8.01 12.35
N ASP A 68 -11.28 -9.32 12.14
CA ASP A 68 -12.57 -9.99 12.23
C ASP A 68 -13.59 -9.30 11.32
N LEU A 69 -13.14 -9.00 10.11
CA LEU A 69 -13.97 -8.38 9.09
C LEU A 69 -15.15 -9.29 8.75
N ASN A 70 -16.30 -8.67 8.66
CA ASN A 70 -17.53 -9.24 8.12
C ASN A 70 -18.09 -8.26 7.09
N SER A 71 -19.15 -8.65 6.38
CA SER A 71 -19.73 -7.83 5.31
C SER A 71 -20.13 -6.42 5.78
N LYS A 72 -20.62 -6.29 7.02
CA LYS A 72 -20.95 -4.99 7.61
C LYS A 72 -19.70 -4.12 7.82
N LYS A 73 -18.66 -4.63 8.48
CA LYS A 73 -17.40 -3.89 8.70
C LYS A 73 -16.74 -3.48 7.38
N VAL A 74 -16.73 -4.36 6.38
CA VAL A 74 -16.20 -4.04 5.05
C VAL A 74 -16.99 -2.88 4.42
N LYS A 75 -18.32 -2.92 4.49
CA LYS A 75 -19.19 -1.83 4.01
C LYS A 75 -18.92 -0.53 4.76
N ASP A 76 -18.87 -0.57 6.09
CA ASP A 76 -18.64 0.62 6.92
C ASP A 76 -17.28 1.26 6.59
N ILE A 77 -16.23 0.47 6.39
CA ILE A 77 -14.91 0.96 5.97
C ILE A 77 -14.96 1.58 4.57
N LEU A 78 -15.59 0.90 3.60
CA LEU A 78 -15.66 1.42 2.23
C LEU A 78 -16.47 2.70 2.14
N VAL A 79 -17.64 2.76 2.77
CA VAL A 79 -18.47 3.97 2.80
C VAL A 79 -17.72 5.14 3.44
N LYS A 80 -16.99 4.88 4.53
CA LYS A 80 -16.27 5.94 5.26
C LYS A 80 -15.03 6.45 4.53
N TYR A 81 -14.34 5.61 3.75
CA TYR A 81 -13.02 5.92 3.21
C TYR A 81 -12.90 5.84 1.68
N ALA A 82 -13.97 5.53 0.94
CA ALA A 82 -13.95 5.31 -0.51
C ALA A 82 -13.20 6.41 -1.28
N ASP A 83 -13.55 7.67 -1.03
CA ASP A 83 -12.94 8.83 -1.70
C ASP A 83 -11.44 8.87 -1.45
N SER A 84 -11.02 8.78 -0.18
CA SER A 84 -9.59 8.78 0.20
C SER A 84 -8.83 7.54 -0.31
N LEU A 85 -9.54 6.44 -0.57
CA LEU A 85 -9.00 5.22 -1.17
C LEU A 85 -8.90 5.30 -2.70
N GLY A 86 -9.51 6.29 -3.33
CA GLY A 86 -9.65 6.40 -4.78
C GLY A 86 -10.51 5.28 -5.37
N ILE A 87 -11.55 4.86 -4.64
CA ILE A 87 -12.51 3.81 -5.01
C ILE A 87 -13.82 4.46 -5.47
N ASP A 88 -14.11 4.31 -6.75
CA ASP A 88 -15.29 4.95 -7.36
C ASP A 88 -16.48 3.98 -7.50
N ASN A 89 -16.28 2.68 -7.24
CA ASN A 89 -17.31 1.63 -7.39
C ASN A 89 -17.35 0.72 -6.15
N ILE A 90 -18.00 1.20 -5.09
CA ILE A 90 -18.13 0.48 -3.81
C ILE A 90 -18.72 -0.93 -3.98
N PRO A 91 -19.80 -1.17 -4.77
CA PRO A 91 -20.36 -2.52 -4.97
C PRO A 91 -19.34 -3.56 -5.45
N ASN A 92 -18.48 -3.21 -6.40
CA ASN A 92 -17.43 -4.12 -6.88
C ASN A 92 -16.42 -4.47 -5.79
N PHE A 93 -16.05 -3.50 -4.95
CA PHE A 93 -15.11 -3.71 -3.86
C PHE A 93 -15.72 -4.47 -2.67
N LEU A 94 -17.01 -4.33 -2.41
CA LEU A 94 -17.75 -5.16 -1.44
C LEU A 94 -17.64 -6.65 -1.80
N THR A 95 -17.86 -6.99 -3.07
CA THR A 95 -17.70 -8.36 -3.56
C THR A 95 -16.24 -8.81 -3.46
N ARG A 96 -15.29 -7.97 -3.88
CA ARG A 96 -13.85 -8.29 -3.86
C ARG A 96 -13.30 -8.57 -2.46
N PHE A 97 -13.83 -7.90 -1.44
CA PHE A 97 -13.33 -7.98 -0.06
C PHE A 97 -14.18 -8.86 0.85
N ARG A 98 -15.21 -9.55 0.31
CA ARG A 98 -16.16 -10.38 1.06
C ARG A 98 -15.48 -11.38 2.00
N ASP A 99 -14.44 -12.07 1.53
CA ASP A 99 -13.77 -13.15 2.28
C ASP A 99 -12.46 -12.71 2.96
N LYS A 100 -12.25 -11.39 3.08
CA LYS A 100 -11.05 -10.85 3.75
C LYS A 100 -11.34 -10.74 5.23
N LYS A 101 -10.36 -11.12 6.06
CA LYS A 101 -10.45 -11.13 7.53
C LYS A 101 -9.79 -9.91 8.16
N TYR A 102 -8.88 -9.27 7.43
CA TYR A 102 -8.06 -8.16 7.91
C TYR A 102 -8.02 -7.02 6.90
N CYS A 103 -8.05 -5.78 7.39
CA CYS A 103 -7.82 -4.58 6.61
C CYS A 103 -6.83 -3.68 7.35
N ILE A 104 -5.87 -3.12 6.62
CA ILE A 104 -5.00 -2.05 7.11
C ILE A 104 -5.18 -0.83 6.20
N LEU A 105 -5.39 0.32 6.81
CA LEU A 105 -5.45 1.62 6.15
C LEU A 105 -4.22 2.43 6.57
N VAL A 106 -3.38 2.75 5.60
CA VAL A 106 -2.17 3.56 5.78
C VAL A 106 -2.46 4.94 5.24
N PHE A 107 -2.60 5.92 6.12
CA PHE A 107 -2.82 7.32 5.76
C PHE A 107 -1.49 7.93 5.34
N LEU A 108 -1.49 8.57 4.17
CA LEU A 108 -0.32 9.12 3.52
C LEU A 108 -0.36 10.65 3.58
N LYS A 109 0.81 11.26 3.74
CA LYS A 109 1.03 12.70 3.56
C LYS A 109 2.34 12.94 2.81
N ASN A 110 2.49 14.15 2.29
CA ASN A 110 3.69 14.59 1.57
C ASN A 110 4.11 13.62 0.45
N PRO A 111 3.20 13.24 -0.47
CA PRO A 111 3.57 12.36 -1.58
C PRO A 111 4.56 13.07 -2.50
N GLU A 112 5.62 12.36 -2.89
CA GLU A 112 6.72 12.91 -3.67
C GLU A 112 7.14 11.91 -4.75
N LYS A 113 7.33 12.41 -5.98
CA LYS A 113 7.97 11.66 -7.05
C LYS A 113 9.48 11.68 -6.82
N ILE A 114 10.13 10.53 -6.94
CA ILE A 114 11.57 10.40 -6.69
C ILE A 114 12.30 9.85 -7.92
N THR A 115 13.61 10.02 -7.96
CA THR A 115 14.47 9.39 -8.97
C THR A 115 14.29 7.87 -8.91
N PRO A 116 13.89 7.22 -10.02
CA PRO A 116 13.57 5.81 -9.97
C PRO A 116 14.76 4.91 -9.61
N PHE A 117 14.50 3.83 -8.89
CA PHE A 117 15.52 2.83 -8.57
C PHE A 117 14.97 1.40 -8.48
N GLY A 118 15.83 0.42 -8.75
CA GLY A 118 15.50 -1.00 -8.64
C GLY A 118 15.57 -1.49 -7.19
N ILE A 119 14.95 -2.62 -6.89
CA ILE A 119 15.09 -3.28 -5.60
C ILE A 119 15.40 -4.77 -5.78
N ASP A 120 16.20 -5.32 -4.87
CA ASP A 120 16.32 -6.76 -4.69
C ASP A 120 15.18 -7.28 -3.82
N LYS A 121 14.41 -8.24 -4.34
CA LYS A 121 13.29 -8.86 -3.63
C LYS A 121 13.64 -10.25 -3.08
N THR A 122 14.89 -10.69 -3.22
CA THR A 122 15.36 -11.99 -2.71
C THR A 122 15.08 -12.10 -1.22
N GLY A 123 14.53 -13.24 -0.78
CA GLY A 123 14.16 -13.48 0.62
C GLY A 123 12.81 -12.92 1.07
N PHE A 124 12.13 -12.08 0.27
CA PHE A 124 10.81 -11.54 0.62
C PHE A 124 9.63 -12.34 0.04
N GLY A 125 9.88 -13.31 -0.83
CA GLY A 125 8.85 -14.08 -1.54
C GLY A 125 8.38 -13.44 -2.84
N LEU A 126 8.27 -14.24 -3.90
CA LEU A 126 7.96 -13.77 -5.27
C LEU A 126 6.63 -12.99 -5.34
N MET A 127 5.63 -13.44 -4.59
CA MET A 127 4.26 -12.90 -4.59
C MET A 127 4.03 -11.78 -3.56
N SER A 128 5.09 -11.31 -2.88
CA SER A 128 4.93 -10.27 -1.86
C SER A 128 4.51 -8.95 -2.49
N ALA A 129 3.33 -8.48 -2.07
CA ALA A 129 2.73 -7.22 -2.47
C ALA A 129 3.12 -6.05 -1.54
N TRP A 130 3.77 -6.36 -0.41
CA TRP A 130 4.30 -5.41 0.55
C TRP A 130 5.64 -5.91 1.12
N ILE A 131 6.61 -5.01 1.24
CA ILE A 131 7.92 -5.29 1.86
C ILE A 131 8.11 -4.31 3.02
N SER A 132 8.68 -4.81 4.13
CA SER A 132 9.12 -3.97 5.26
C SER A 132 10.61 -4.24 5.47
N VAL A 133 11.39 -3.17 5.56
CA VAL A 133 12.85 -3.22 5.71
C VAL A 133 13.29 -2.11 6.65
N GLU A 134 14.36 -2.29 7.39
CA GLU A 134 14.87 -1.24 8.29
C GLU A 134 15.25 0.02 7.51
N ASP A 135 16.01 -0.17 6.43
CA ASP A 135 16.41 0.87 5.48
C ASP A 135 16.26 0.34 4.04
N ILE A 136 15.74 1.20 3.14
CA ILE A 136 15.52 0.92 1.73
C ILE A 136 16.85 0.70 1.01
N ASN A 137 17.93 1.33 1.48
CA ASN A 137 19.26 1.21 0.89
C ASN A 137 19.81 -0.23 0.98
N ARG A 138 19.36 -1.03 1.96
CA ARG A 138 19.80 -2.43 2.12
C ARG A 138 19.36 -3.33 0.95
N ILE A 139 18.31 -2.94 0.24
CA ILE A 139 17.74 -3.69 -0.89
C ILE A 139 17.69 -2.86 -2.17
N ARG A 140 18.20 -1.63 -2.15
CA ARG A 140 18.24 -0.74 -3.31
C ARG A 140 19.28 -1.25 -4.29
N ARG A 141 18.89 -1.35 -5.56
CA ARG A 141 19.82 -1.51 -6.67
C ARG A 141 20.01 -0.17 -7.36
N LEU A 142 21.25 0.31 -7.38
CA LEU A 142 21.66 1.39 -8.27
C LEU A 142 21.67 0.80 -9.68
N GLY A 143 20.96 1.44 -10.61
CA GLY A 143 20.72 0.85 -11.93
C GLY A 143 21.99 0.70 -12.75
N THR A 144 22.12 -0.43 -13.44
CA THR A 144 22.45 -0.41 -14.86
C THR A 144 21.11 -0.61 -15.58
N ILE A 145 20.79 0.31 -16.48
CA ILE A 145 19.62 0.23 -17.36
C ILE A 145 19.79 -0.96 -18.29
#